data_AF-A0A174E3E5-F1
#
_entry.id   AF-A0A174E3E5-F1
#
_cell.length_a   1.000
_cell.length_b   1.000
_cell.length_c   1.000
_cell.angle_alpha   90.00
_cell.angle_beta   90.00
_cell.angle_gamma   90.00
#
_symmetry.space_group_name_H-M   'P 1'
#
loop_
_entity.id
_entity.type
_entity.pdbx_description
1 polymer ?
#
loop_
_entity_poly.entity_id
_entity_poly.type
_entity_poly.pdbx_seq_one_letter_code
_entity_poly.pdbx_strand_id
1 'polypeptide(L)'
;MISMREAYEKIGANYDDACARLMGEEMLARFALKFLDDESMDKLEAAMAAGDAEGAFMAAHTLKGVSQNLGFDNLYEPAVVVTEALRGADAVDGAREGMHALQQQYAATMSALREAAE
;
A
#
# COMPACT_ATOMS: atom_id res chain seq x y z
N MET A 1 -1.73 2.61 21.69
CA MET A 1 -1.84 3.94 21.06
C MET A 1 -0.52 4.66 20.87
N ILE A 2 -0.08 4.75 19.61
CA ILE A 2 0.76 5.84 19.12
C ILE A 2 -0.12 6.88 18.41
N SER A 3 0.39 8.08 18.16
CA SER A 3 -0.27 9.07 17.31
C SER A 3 -0.20 8.70 15.82
N MET A 4 -1.10 9.27 15.00
CA MET A 4 -1.05 9.05 13.55
C MET A 4 0.26 9.55 12.93
N ARG A 5 0.85 10.63 13.46
CA ARG A 5 2.17 11.11 13.05
C ARG A 5 3.25 10.06 13.31
N GLU A 6 3.30 9.51 14.52
CA GLU A 6 4.26 8.46 14.87
C GLU A 6 4.08 7.20 14.01
N ALA A 7 2.84 6.87 13.63
CA ALA A 7 2.58 5.75 12.71
C ALA A 7 3.20 5.98 11.32
N TYR A 8 3.08 7.18 10.77
CA TYR A 8 3.70 7.56 9.48
C TYR A 8 5.22 7.59 9.58
N GLU A 9 5.77 8.17 10.65
CA GLU A 9 7.23 8.25 10.86
C GLU A 9 7.85 6.85 11.02
N LYS A 10 7.17 5.91 11.70
CA LYS A 10 7.61 4.51 11.86
C LYS A 10 7.79 3.79 10.52
N ILE A 11 6.96 4.10 9.54
CA ILE A 11 7.05 3.51 8.20
C ILE A 11 7.89 4.36 7.24
N GLY A 12 8.52 5.45 7.72
CA GLY A 12 9.35 6.33 6.90
C GLY A 12 8.55 7.23 5.94
N ALA A 13 7.26 7.44 6.19
CA ALA A 13 6.40 8.30 5.39
C ALA A 13 6.41 9.75 5.88
N ASN A 14 6.24 10.71 4.96
CA ASN A 14 6.14 12.12 5.30
C ASN A 14 4.69 12.49 5.70
N TYR A 15 4.43 12.54 7.01
CA TYR A 15 3.12 12.90 7.56
C TYR A 15 2.63 14.30 7.15
N ASP A 16 3.52 15.30 7.11
CA ASP A 16 3.14 16.68 6.79
C ASP A 16 2.69 16.80 5.32
N ASP A 17 3.43 16.15 4.41
CA ASP A 17 3.04 16.08 3.01
C ASP A 17 1.72 15.32 2.82
N ALA A 18 1.53 14.21 3.54
CA ALA A 18 0.29 13.44 3.50
C ALA A 18 -0.92 14.27 3.99
N CYS A 19 -0.74 15.04 5.08
CA CYS A 19 -1.76 15.96 5.58
C CYS A 19 -2.10 17.05 4.56
N ALA A 20 -1.09 17.65 3.92
CA ALA A 20 -1.30 18.67 2.90
C ALA A 20 -2.10 18.13 1.70
N ARG A 21 -1.89 16.87 1.31
CA ARG A 21 -2.64 16.20 0.23
C ARG A 21 -4.10 15.90 0.62
N LEU A 22 -4.34 15.44 1.85
CA LEU A 22 -5.64 14.93 2.30
C LEU A 22 -6.50 15.91 3.10
N MET A 23 -6.31 17.22 2.90
CA MET A 23 -7.12 18.27 3.53
C MET A 23 -6.95 18.35 5.06
N GLY A 24 -5.79 17.96 5.58
CA GLY A 24 -5.42 18.07 6.99
C GLY A 24 -5.46 16.75 7.78
N GLU A 25 -5.04 16.84 9.04
CA GLU A 25 -4.77 15.69 9.93
C GLU A 25 -6.00 14.80 10.18
N GLU A 26 -7.18 15.40 10.40
CA GLU A 26 -8.40 14.65 10.72
C GLU A 26 -8.85 13.77 9.55
N MET A 27 -8.81 14.32 8.34
CA MET A 27 -9.19 13.60 7.13
C MET A 27 -8.15 12.55 6.75
N LEU A 28 -6.85 12.85 6.94
CA LEU A 28 -5.78 11.87 6.78
C LEU A 28 -6.01 10.68 7.71
N ALA A 29 -6.16 10.91 9.01
CA ALA A 29 -6.36 9.84 9.99
C ALA A 29 -7.60 9.00 9.66
N ARG A 30 -8.72 9.63 9.29
CA ARG A 30 -9.94 8.93 8.89
C ARG A 30 -9.73 8.00 7.71
N PHE A 31 -9.01 8.43 6.67
CA PHE A 31 -8.79 7.60 5.49
C PHE A 31 -7.67 6.58 5.68
N ALA A 32 -6.62 6.92 6.41
CA ALA A 32 -5.56 5.98 6.79
C ALA A 32 -6.13 4.81 7.61
N LEU A 33 -7.06 5.06 8.53
CA LEU A 33 -7.70 3.97 9.29
C LEU A 33 -8.63 3.11 8.42
N LYS A 34 -9.28 3.67 7.39
CA LYS A 34 -10.06 2.88 6.41
C LYS A 34 -9.20 1.94 5.59
N PHE A 35 -7.90 2.20 5.47
CA PHE A 35 -6.97 1.30 4.79
C PHE A 35 -6.87 -0.07 5.48
N LEU A 36 -7.21 -0.16 6.78
CA LEU A 36 -7.24 -1.44 7.49
C LEU A 36 -8.28 -2.42 6.92
N ASP A 37 -9.29 -1.89 6.21
CA ASP A 37 -10.33 -2.66 5.52
C ASP A 37 -10.07 -2.79 4.01
N ASP A 38 -8.91 -2.33 3.51
CA ASP A 38 -8.56 -2.40 2.09
C ASP A 38 -8.16 -3.81 1.66
N GLU A 39 -8.82 -4.33 0.61
CA GLU A 39 -8.63 -5.70 0.12
C GLU A 39 -7.67 -5.79 -1.08
N SER A 40 -7.00 -4.69 -1.48
CA SER A 40 -6.22 -4.66 -2.72
C SER A 40 -4.99 -5.58 -2.65
N MET A 41 -4.38 -5.72 -1.47
CA MET A 41 -3.27 -6.66 -1.26
C MET A 41 -3.74 -8.12 -1.33
N ASP A 42 -4.84 -8.47 -0.68
CA ASP A 42 -5.40 -9.83 -0.72
C ASP A 42 -5.76 -10.25 -2.15
N LYS A 43 -6.37 -9.33 -2.92
CA LYS A 43 -6.69 -9.54 -4.34
C LYS A 43 -5.44 -9.72 -5.18
N LEU A 44 -4.39 -8.95 -4.89
CA LEU A 44 -3.10 -9.08 -5.58
C LEU A 44 -2.47 -10.44 -5.31
N GLU A 45 -2.40 -10.88 -4.05
CA GLU A 45 -1.84 -12.19 -3.69
C GLU A 45 -2.61 -13.35 -4.33
N ALA A 46 -3.95 -13.28 -4.32
CA ALA A 46 -4.80 -14.27 -4.96
C ALA A 46 -4.55 -14.37 -6.47
N ALA A 47 -4.47 -13.22 -7.16
CA ALA A 47 -4.21 -13.18 -8.60
C ALA A 47 -2.79 -13.68 -8.95
N MET A 48 -1.79 -13.29 -8.16
CA MET A 48 -0.41 -13.80 -8.28
C MET A 48 -0.33 -15.33 -8.10
N ALA A 49 -1.10 -15.88 -7.15
CA ALA A 49 -1.17 -17.32 -6.92
C ALA A 49 -1.89 -18.07 -8.06
N ALA A 50 -2.92 -17.47 -8.65
CA ALA A 50 -3.66 -18.03 -9.78
C ALA A 50 -2.92 -17.89 -11.13
N GLY A 51 -1.85 -17.09 -11.18
CA GLY A 51 -1.16 -16.74 -12.43
C GLY A 51 -1.96 -15.78 -13.32
N ASP A 52 -2.97 -15.10 -12.74
CA ASP A 52 -3.81 -14.12 -13.43
C ASP A 52 -3.08 -12.77 -13.53
N ALA A 53 -2.36 -12.58 -14.63
CA ALA A 53 -1.56 -11.37 -14.85
C ALA A 53 -2.41 -10.09 -14.93
N GLU A 54 -3.60 -10.15 -15.55
CA GLU A 54 -4.50 -8.99 -15.67
C GLU A 54 -5.11 -8.64 -14.30
N GLY A 55 -5.61 -9.64 -13.57
CA GLY A 55 -6.12 -9.44 -12.21
C GLY A 55 -5.06 -8.91 -11.26
N ALA A 56 -3.83 -9.44 -11.34
CA ALA A 56 -2.71 -8.98 -10.53
C ALA A 56 -2.35 -7.53 -10.86
N PHE A 57 -2.29 -7.16 -12.14
CA PHE A 57 -2.03 -5.78 -12.56
C PHE A 57 -3.07 -4.82 -11.98
N MET A 58 -4.37 -5.16 -12.08
CA MET A 58 -5.45 -4.30 -11.58
C MET A 58 -5.41 -4.12 -10.06
N ALA A 59 -5.12 -5.20 -9.33
CA ALA A 59 -4.99 -5.15 -7.87
C ALA A 59 -3.77 -4.33 -7.43
N ALA A 60 -2.60 -4.57 -8.03
CA ALA A 60 -1.39 -3.79 -7.78
C ALA A 60 -1.58 -2.30 -8.12
N HIS A 61 -2.24 -2.01 -9.24
CA HIS A 61 -2.55 -0.64 -9.65
C HIS A 61 -3.44 0.09 -8.64
N THR A 62 -4.42 -0.61 -8.09
CA THR A 62 -5.32 -0.09 -7.04
C THR A 62 -4.53 0.20 -5.77
N LEU A 63 -3.75 -0.77 -5.27
CA LEU A 63 -2.91 -0.61 -4.10
C LEU A 63 -1.93 0.56 -4.26
N LYS A 64 -1.29 0.69 -5.43
CA LYS A 64 -0.42 1.81 -5.76
C LYS A 64 -1.14 3.16 -5.62
N GLY A 65 -2.35 3.28 -6.17
CA GLY A 65 -3.14 4.51 -6.11
C GLY A 65 -3.55 4.89 -4.69
N VAL A 66 -3.98 3.89 -3.90
CA VAL A 66 -4.35 4.09 -2.50
C VAL A 66 -3.14 4.53 -1.68
N SER A 67 -2.00 3.84 -1.81
CA SER A 67 -0.75 4.20 -1.13
C SER A 67 -0.28 5.61 -1.46
N GLN A 68 -0.37 6.01 -2.74
CA GLN A 68 0.00 7.36 -3.17
C GLN A 68 -0.89 8.44 -2.53
N ASN A 69 -2.21 8.22 -2.53
CA ASN A 69 -3.18 9.16 -1.98
C ASN A 69 -3.03 9.32 -0.47
N LEU A 70 -2.73 8.23 0.23
CA LEU A 70 -2.53 8.22 1.68
C LEU A 70 -1.13 8.66 2.11
N GLY A 71 -0.19 8.85 1.18
CA GLY A 71 1.19 9.22 1.48
C GLY A 71 2.01 8.09 2.11
N PHE A 72 1.64 6.83 1.86
CA PHE A 72 2.41 5.67 2.30
C PHE A 72 3.57 5.42 1.35
N ASP A 73 4.58 6.30 1.36
CA ASP A 73 5.69 6.27 0.41
C ASP A 73 6.41 4.91 0.41
N ASN A 74 6.59 4.31 1.60
CA ASN A 74 7.16 2.99 1.80
C ASN A 74 6.42 1.87 1.07
N LEU A 75 5.11 2.02 0.91
CA LEU A 75 4.23 1.06 0.24
C LEU A 75 4.02 1.42 -1.23
N TYR A 76 3.99 2.71 -1.55
CA TYR A 76 3.84 3.23 -2.90
C TYR A 76 4.98 2.77 -3.82
N GLU A 77 6.23 2.95 -3.38
CA GLU A 77 7.41 2.59 -4.18
C GLU A 77 7.43 1.13 -4.63
N PRO A 78 7.31 0.12 -3.74
CA PRO A 78 7.25 -1.28 -4.17
C PRO A 78 5.97 -1.59 -4.96
N ALA A 79 4.84 -0.93 -4.69
CA ALA A 79 3.62 -1.11 -5.47
C ALA A 79 3.78 -0.62 -6.91
N VAL A 80 4.55 0.45 -7.15
CA VAL A 80 4.95 0.89 -8.50
C VAL A 80 5.73 -0.23 -9.19
N VAL A 81 6.77 -0.76 -8.55
CA VAL A 81 7.62 -1.82 -9.13
C VAL A 81 6.79 -3.02 -9.57
N VAL A 82 5.91 -3.53 -8.69
CA VAL A 82 5.03 -4.65 -8.99
C VAL A 82 4.03 -4.30 -10.11
N THR A 83 3.42 -3.11 -10.06
CA THR A 83 2.47 -2.67 -11.10
C THR A 83 3.13 -2.59 -12.48
N GLU A 84 4.36 -2.07 -12.56
CA GLU A 84 5.07 -1.94 -13.83
C GLU A 84 5.55 -3.30 -14.35
N ALA A 85 5.97 -4.21 -13.46
CA ALA A 85 6.34 -5.57 -13.84
C ALA A 85 5.16 -6.38 -14.42
N LEU A 86 3.93 -6.07 -13.99
CA LEU A 86 2.71 -6.70 -14.48
C LEU A 86 2.08 -5.98 -15.69
N ARG A 87 2.56 -4.78 -16.04
CA ARG A 87 1.95 -3.95 -17.07
C ARG A 87 2.08 -4.61 -18.45
N GLY A 88 0.95 -5.10 -18.97
CA GLY A 88 0.91 -5.77 -20.28
C GLY A 88 1.68 -7.08 -20.30
N ALA A 89 1.93 -7.69 -19.13
CA ALA A 89 2.59 -8.98 -19.02
C ALA A 89 1.59 -10.13 -19.26
N ASP A 90 2.05 -11.18 -19.92
CA ASP A 90 1.27 -12.42 -20.12
C ASP A 90 1.39 -13.39 -18.92
N ALA A 91 2.31 -13.11 -17.98
CA ALA A 91 2.60 -13.94 -16.82
C ALA A 91 3.07 -13.10 -15.63
N VAL A 92 2.93 -13.65 -14.42
CA VAL A 92 3.22 -12.94 -13.16
C VAL A 92 4.67 -13.07 -12.69
N ASP A 93 5.51 -13.86 -13.36
CA ASP A 93 6.83 -14.22 -12.84
C ASP A 93 7.76 -13.02 -12.65
N GLY A 94 7.69 -12.02 -13.53
CA GLY A 94 8.46 -10.77 -13.42
C GLY A 94 8.17 -9.95 -12.17
N ALA A 95 7.02 -10.16 -11.52
CA ALA A 95 6.60 -9.42 -10.33
C ALA A 95 6.91 -10.14 -9.01
N ARG A 96 7.35 -11.41 -9.05
CA ARG A 96 7.57 -12.22 -7.83
C ARG A 96 8.62 -11.64 -6.89
N GLU A 97 9.69 -11.07 -7.43
CA GLU A 97 10.72 -10.40 -6.63
C GLU A 97 10.17 -9.15 -5.93
N GLY A 98 9.45 -8.30 -6.67
CA GLY A 98 8.80 -7.10 -6.14
C GLY A 98 7.73 -7.40 -5.08
N MET A 99 7.02 -8.53 -5.20
CA MET A 99 6.00 -8.93 -4.23
C MET A 99 6.56 -9.11 -2.82
N HIS A 100 7.78 -9.64 -2.67
CA HIS A 100 8.34 -9.85 -1.35
C HIS A 100 8.57 -8.52 -0.61
N ALA A 101 9.13 -7.53 -1.30
CA ALA A 101 9.31 -6.18 -0.74
C ALA A 101 7.94 -5.52 -0.45
N LEU A 102 6.97 -5.67 -1.35
CA LEU A 102 5.63 -5.13 -1.19
C LEU A 102 4.92 -5.69 0.04
N GLN A 103 4.99 -7.01 0.27
CA GLN A 103 4.41 -7.69 1.43
C GLN A 103 5.01 -7.19 2.75
N GLN A 104 6.33 -7.02 2.80
CA GLN A 104 7.01 -6.52 4.01
C GLN A 104 6.54 -5.10 4.35
N GLN A 105 6.46 -4.22 3.35
CA GLN A 105 6.02 -2.84 3.57
C GLN A 105 4.54 -2.76 3.90
N TYR A 106 3.70 -3.58 3.27
CA TYR A 106 2.28 -3.67 3.60
C TYR A 106 2.07 -4.09 5.06
N ALA A 107 2.78 -5.14 5.51
CA ALA A 107 2.71 -5.60 6.90
C ALA A 107 3.17 -4.51 7.89
N ALA A 108 4.24 -3.78 7.58
CA ALA A 108 4.72 -2.67 8.41
C ALA A 108 3.68 -1.54 8.52
N THR A 109 3.08 -1.13 7.39
CA THR A 109 2.00 -0.14 7.34
C THR A 109 0.78 -0.59 8.13
N MET A 110 0.33 -1.84 7.97
CA MET A 110 -0.80 -2.37 8.74
C MET A 110 -0.54 -2.41 10.24
N SER A 111 0.69 -2.77 10.66
CA SER A 111 1.08 -2.77 12.07
C SER A 111 1.02 -1.36 12.66
N ALA A 112 1.64 -0.38 11.98
CA ALA A 112 1.69 1.00 12.44
C ALA A 112 0.28 1.62 12.57
N LEU A 113 -0.61 1.36 11.61
CA LEU A 113 -1.99 1.86 11.65
C LEU A 113 -2.81 1.21 12.77
N ARG A 114 -2.62 -0.10 13.03
CA ARG A 114 -3.30 -0.78 14.16
C ARG A 114 -2.86 -0.23 15.51
N GLU A 115 -1.56 0.00 15.69
CA GLU A 115 -1.03 0.60 16.93
C GLU A 115 -1.57 2.03 17.19
N ALA A 116 -1.92 2.76 16.12
CA ALA A 116 -2.56 4.08 16.21
C ALA A 116 -4.07 4.02 16.45
N ALA A 117 -4.73 2.90 16.13
CA ALA A 117 -6.16 2.69 16.32
C ALA A 117 -6.53 2.19 17.73
N GLU A 118 -5.58 1.55 18.43
CA GLU A 118 -5.69 1.00 19.79
C GLU A 118 -5.59 2.03 20.90
#